data_AF-A0AAE7BGY3-F1
#
_entry.id   AF-A0AAE7BGY3-F1
#
_cell.length_a   1.000
_cell.length_b   1.000
_cell.length_c   1.000
_cell.angle_alpha   90.00
_cell.angle_beta   90.00
_cell.angle_gamma   90.00
#
_symmetry.space_group_name_H-M   'P 1'
#
loop_
_entity.id
_entity.type
_entity.pdbx_description
1 polymer ?
#
loop_
_entity_poly.entity_id
_entity_poly.type
_entity_poly.pdbx_seq_one_letter_code
_entity_poly.pdbx_strand_id
1 'polypeptide(L)' 'MKYNIVVIISIIICAIISWIFSYYLALVVVGESSAFFKIAQLIVVIISMTTFYAPIKYILIKFMNLEKEEREKNE' A
#
# COMPACT_ATOMS: atom_id res chain seq x y z
N MET A 1 -19.45 0.84 -9.18
CA MET A 1 -18.43 1.74 -9.78
C MET A 1 -17.58 2.45 -8.73
N LYS A 2 -18.14 2.99 -7.64
CA LYS A 2 -17.36 3.59 -6.54
C LYS A 2 -16.35 2.61 -5.89
N TYR A 3 -16.73 1.36 -5.64
CA TYR A 3 -15.82 0.37 -5.04
C TYR A 3 -14.54 0.11 -5.86
N ASN A 4 -14.66 -0.04 -7.18
CA ASN A 4 -13.49 -0.20 -8.06
C ASN A 4 -12.59 1.03 -8.03
N ILE A 5 -13.14 2.25 -7.95
CA ILE A 5 -12.33 3.46 -7.82
C ILE A 5 -11.52 3.44 -6.51
N VAL A 6 -12.15 3.01 -5.41
CA VAL A 6 -11.49 2.91 -4.10
C VAL A 6 -10.35 1.90 -4.12
N VAL A 7 -10.57 0.74 -4.74
CA VAL A 7 -9.54 -0.29 -4.91
C VAL A 7 -8.36 0.27 -5.71
N ILE A 8 -8.61 0.95 -6.83
CA ILE A 8 -7.57 1.55 -7.67
C ILE A 8 -6.77 2.60 -6.88
N ILE A 9 -7.45 3.52 -6.18
CA ILE A 9 -6.78 4.56 -5.38
C ILE A 9 -5.96 3.92 -4.26
N SER A 10 -6.48 2.88 -3.61
CA SER A 10 -5.76 2.15 -2.55
C SER A 10 -4.48 1.49 -3.07
N ILE A 11 -4.51 0.91 -4.28
CA ILE A 11 -3.33 0.32 -4.93
C ILE A 11 -2.29 1.41 -5.23
N ILE A 12 -2.72 2.55 -5.77
CA ILE A 12 -1.80 3.66 -6.11
C ILE A 12 -1.11 4.20 -4.85
N ILE A 13 -1.89 4.48 -3.79
CA ILE A 13 -1.32 4.97 -2.52
C ILE A 13 -0.37 3.92 -1.92
N CYS A 14 -0.77 2.65 -1.93
CA CYS A 14 0.06 1.55 -1.43
C CYS A 14 1.39 1.44 -2.19
N ALA A 15 1.36 1.58 -3.52
CA ALA A 15 2.56 1.52 -4.34
C ALA A 15 3.52 2.68 -4.03
N ILE A 16 3.01 3.90 -3.90
CA ILE A 16 3.83 5.09 -3.59
C ILE A 16 4.49 4.93 -2.21
N ILE A 17 3.70 4.58 -1.18
CA ILE A 17 4.22 4.43 0.19
C ILE A 17 5.25 3.30 0.25
N SER A 18 4.93 2.15 -0.35
CA SER A 18 5.84 0.99 -0.35
C SER A 18 7.14 1.27 -1.07
N TRP A 19 7.10 2.04 -2.16
CA TRP A 19 8.30 2.42 -2.89
C TRP A 19 9.21 3.32 -2.05
N ILE A 20 8.65 4.38 -1.45
CA ILE A 20 9.38 5.30 -0.58
C ILE A 20 9.96 4.54 0.62
N PHE A 21 9.12 3.76 1.30
CA PHE A 21 9.51 3.00 2.48
C PHE A 21 10.64 2.02 2.18
N SER A 22 10.55 1.30 1.06
CA SER A 22 11.57 0.34 0.65
C SER A 22 12.94 0.96 0.42
N TYR A 23 12.98 2.16 -0.14
CA TYR A 23 14.23 2.86 -0.43
C TYR A 23 14.92 3.25 0.88
N TYR A 24 14.20 3.91 1.80
CA TYR A 24 14.78 4.33 3.07
C TYR A 24 15.17 3.14 3.95
N LEU A 25 14.36 2.08 3.97
CA LEU A 25 14.68 0.90 4.77
C LEU A 25 15.89 0.14 4.20
N ALA A 26 15.97 -0.05 2.88
CA ALA A 26 17.12 -0.68 2.25
C ALA A 26 18.39 0.15 2.44
N LEU A 27 18.28 1.48 2.44
CA LEU A 27 19.40 2.40 2.65
C LEU A 27 19.96 2.28 4.07
N VAL A 28 19.09 2.19 5.07
CA VAL A 28 19.50 2.01 6.48
C VAL A 28 20.12 0.63 6.72
N VAL A 29 19.57 -0.42 6.12
CA VAL A 29 20.01 -1.80 6.42
C VAL A 29 21.28 -2.19 5.68
N VAL A 30 21.41 -1.86 4.39
CA VAL A 30 22.49 -2.40 3.53
C VAL A 30 23.41 -1.31 2.98
N GLY A 31 22.99 -0.05 2.99
CA GLY A 31 23.74 1.06 2.42
C GLY A 31 23.72 1.09 0.88
N GLU A 32 23.77 2.30 0.32
CA GLU A 32 23.56 2.57 -1.11
C GLU A 32 24.66 2.01 -2.03
N SER A 33 25.88 1.88 -1.52
CA SER A 33 27.04 1.36 -2.27
C SER A 33 27.01 -0.16 -2.48
N SER A 34 26.09 -0.87 -1.84
CA SER A 34 26.06 -2.34 -1.89
C SER A 34 25.36 -2.85 -3.14
N ALA A 35 25.93 -3.89 -3.77
CA ALA A 35 25.24 -4.59 -4.87
C ALA A 35 23.91 -5.24 -4.43
N PHE A 36 23.75 -5.49 -3.12
CA PHE A 36 22.55 -6.07 -2.51
C PHE A 36 21.44 -5.05 -2.26
N PHE A 37 21.70 -3.73 -2.39
CA PHE A 37 20.72 -2.68 -2.13
C PHE A 37 19.41 -2.91 -2.90
N LYS A 38 19.49 -3.19 -4.20
CA LYS A 38 18.30 -3.43 -5.04
C LYS A 38 17.53 -4.69 -4.65
N ILE A 39 18.25 -5.73 -4.22
CA ILE A 39 17.64 -7.00 -3.79
C ILE A 39 16.89 -6.78 -2.47
N ALA A 40 17.53 -6.11 -1.52
CA ALA A 40 16.90 -5.75 -0.25
C ALA A 40 15.69 -4.84 -0.47
N GLN A 41 15.82 -3.82 -1.32
CA GLN A 41 14.72 -2.94 -1.69
C GLN A 41 13.54 -3.73 -2.27
N LEU A 42 13.79 -4.66 -3.20
CA LEU A 42 12.75 -5.50 -3.81
C LEU A 42 11.99 -6.33 -2.77
N ILE A 43 12.72 -7.00 -1.87
CA ILE A 43 12.12 -7.82 -0.81
C ILE A 43 11.24 -6.94 0.09
N VAL A 44 11.76 -5.78 0.49
CA VAL A 44 11.02 -4.84 1.34
C VAL A 44 9.78 -4.31 0.62
N VAL A 45 9.86 -3.94 -0.67
CA VAL A 45 8.68 -3.50 -1.45
C VAL A 45 7.59 -4.57 -1.41
N ILE A 46 7.92 -5.83 -1.69
CA ILE A 46 6.93 -6.91 -1.77
C ILE A 46 6.21 -7.09 -0.43
N ILE A 47 6.96 -7.12 0.68
CA ILE A 47 6.40 -7.24 2.03
C ILE A 47 5.57 -6.00 2.39
N SER A 48 6.04 -4.81 2.02
CA SER A 48 5.35 -3.55 2.29
C SER A 48 4.02 -3.47 1.55
N MET A 49 3.99 -3.84 0.27
CA MET A 49 2.78 -3.78 -0.55
C MET A 49 1.69 -4.72 -0.03
N THR A 50 2.06 -5.92 0.40
CA THR A 50 1.09 -6.87 0.98
C THR A 50 0.58 -6.41 2.34
N THR A 51 1.44 -5.79 3.14
CA THR A 51 1.09 -5.31 4.48
C THR A 51 0.24 -4.04 4.45
N PHE A 52 0.59 -3.07 3.60
CA PHE A 52 -0.06 -1.75 3.59
C PHE A 52 -1.36 -1.71 2.79
N TYR A 53 -1.57 -2.63 1.85
CA TYR A 53 -2.77 -2.60 1.01
C TYR A 53 -4.08 -2.70 1.82
N ALA A 54 -4.16 -3.65 2.76
CA ALA A 54 -5.34 -3.85 3.59
C ALA A 54 -5.71 -2.63 4.48
N PRO A 55 -4.79 -2.06 5.29
CA PRO A 55 -5.10 -0.90 6.11
C PRO A 55 -5.44 0.35 5.28
N ILE A 56 -4.74 0.59 4.15
CA ILE A 56 -5.04 1.74 3.27
C ILE A 56 -6.46 1.61 2.71
N LYS A 57 -6.82 0.43 2.22
CA LYS A 57 -8.17 0.16 1.69
C LYS A 57 -9.23 0.37 2.76
N TYR A 58 -9.02 -0.16 3.97
CA TYR A 58 -9.95 -0.01 5.09
C TYR A 58 -10.17 1.47 5.45
N ILE A 59 -9.09 2.23 5.55
CA ILE A 59 -9.13 3.67 5.85
C ILE A 59 -9.90 4.42 4.76
N LEU A 60 -9.65 4.15 3.48
CA LEU A 60 -10.35 4.80 2.37
C LEU A 60 -11.85 4.51 2.38
N ILE A 61 -12.26 3.26 2.61
CA ILE A 61 -13.68 2.87 2.67
C ILE A 61 -14.39 3.63 3.79
N LYS A 62 -13.75 3.74 4.96
CA LYS A 62 -14.26 4.48 6.11
C LYS A 62 -14.37 5.98 5.81
N PHE A 63 -13.35 6.58 5.20
CA PHE A 63 -13.37 8.01 4.85
C PHE A 63 -14.40 8.36 3.78
N MET A 64 -14.59 7.50 2.80
CA MET A 64 -15.59 7.69 1.75
C MET A 64 -17.01 7.33 2.20
N ASN A 65 -17.18 6.94 3.47
CA ASN A 65 -18.45 6.53 4.09
C ASN A 65 -19.18 5.41 3.31
N LEU A 66 -18.42 4.62 2.54
CA LEU A 66 -18.94 3.55 1.70
C LEU A 66 -19.40 2.35 2.52
N GLU A 67 -18.97 2.27 3.78
CA GLU A 67 -19.39 1.24 4.74
C GLU A 67 -20.89 1.30 5.06
N LYS A 68 -21.51 2.48 4.93
CA LYS A 68 -22.96 2.68 5.07
C LYS A 68 -23.70 2.34 3.78
N GLU A 69 -23.21 2.82 2.63
CA GLU A 69 -23.78 2.50 1.31
C GLU A 69 -23.73 0.99 0.98
N GLU A 70 -22.69 0.26 1.42
CA GLU A 70 -22.63 -1.20 1.21
C GLU A 70 -23.55 -2.00 2.13
N ARG A 71 -23.83 -1.52 3.35
CA ARG A 71 -24.80 -2.18 4.25
C ARG A 71 -26.23 -1.97 3.79
N GLU A 72 -26.60 -0.75 3.43
CA GLU A 72 -27.95 -0.41 2.94
C GLU A 72 -28.28 -1.05 1.58
N LYS A 73 -27.26 -1.45 0.78
CA LYS A 73 -27.46 -2.15 -0.48
C LYS A 73 -27.65 -3.67 -0.32
N ASN A 74 -27.24 -4.23 0.82
CA ASN A 74 -27.33 -5.66 1.12
C ASN A 74 -28.49 -6.00 2.07
N GLU A 75 -29.32 -5.00 2.41
CA GLU A 75 -30.65 -5.14 3.04
C GLU A 75 -31.76 -4.89 1.99
#